data_AF-A0A929F107-F1
#
_entry.id   AF-A0A929F107-F1
#
_cell.length_a   1.000
_cell.length_b   1.000
_cell.length_c   1.000
_cell.angle_alpha   90.00
_cell.angle_beta   90.00
_cell.angle_gamma   90.00
#
_symmetry.space_group_name_H-M   'P 1'
#
loop_
_entity.id
_entity.type
_entity.pdbx_description
1 polymer ?
#
loop_
_entity_poly.entity_id
_entity_poly.type
_entity_poly.pdbx_seq_one_letter_code
_entity_poly.pdbx_strand_id
1 'polypeptide(L)'
;MKNFPINNLFNNVPVSFPDEFVDILSENKNVRIERIVSKGHASPENFWYDQDKDEFVILLKGSARLAFKDEQEIVELKPGDYLHIRAHVKHRVEWTST
;
A
#
# COMPACT_ATOMS: atom_id res chain seq x y z
N MET A 1 -5.62 22.45 -28.41
CA MET A 1 -4.86 22.00 -27.23
C MET A 1 -5.44 20.66 -26.80
N LYS A 2 -4.62 19.61 -26.64
CA LYS A 2 -5.11 18.35 -26.07
C LYS A 2 -5.26 18.53 -24.57
N ASN A 3 -6.47 18.38 -24.05
CA ASN A 3 -6.72 18.38 -22.61
C ASN A 3 -6.40 16.97 -22.10
N PHE A 4 -5.38 16.83 -21.26
CA PHE A 4 -5.08 15.55 -20.63
C PHE A 4 -5.96 15.40 -19.38
N PRO A 5 -6.62 14.25 -19.17
CA PRO A 5 -7.37 14.02 -17.94
C PRO A 5 -6.39 14.01 -16.75
N ILE A 6 -6.66 14.86 -15.76
CA ILE A 6 -5.90 14.93 -14.51
C ILE A 6 -6.71 14.19 -13.44
N ASN A 7 -6.09 13.21 -12.79
CA ASN A 7 -6.65 12.50 -11.64
C ASN A 7 -5.94 12.93 -10.35
N ASN A 8 -6.59 12.76 -9.20
CA ASN A 8 -6.04 13.10 -7.89
C ASN A 8 -6.19 11.90 -6.94
N LEU A 9 -5.09 11.53 -6.28
CA LEU A 9 -5.01 10.35 -5.40
C LEU A 9 -5.92 10.46 -4.17
N PHE A 10 -6.31 11.67 -3.77
CA PHE A 10 -7.15 11.95 -2.60
C PHE A 10 -8.64 12.09 -2.95
N ASN A 11 -8.99 12.11 -4.24
CA ASN A 11 -10.38 12.21 -4.69
C ASN A 11 -11.01 10.82 -4.92
N ASN A 12 -12.34 10.76 -5.01
CA ASN A 12 -13.10 9.54 -5.34
C ASN A 12 -12.82 8.35 -4.38
N VAL A 13 -12.51 8.64 -3.12
CA VAL A 13 -12.42 7.63 -2.06
C VAL A 13 -13.84 7.32 -1.57
N PRO A 14 -14.31 6.05 -1.61
CA PRO A 14 -15.65 5.73 -1.13
C PRO A 14 -15.83 6.05 0.36
N VAL A 15 -17.05 6.40 0.76
CA VAL A 15 -17.34 6.76 2.16
C VAL A 15 -17.14 5.57 3.09
N SER A 16 -17.49 4.36 2.63
CA SER A 16 -17.37 3.12 3.38
C SER A 16 -16.88 1.99 2.49
N PHE A 17 -16.01 1.16 3.04
CA PHE A 17 -15.48 -0.07 2.47
C PHE A 17 -15.06 -0.95 3.65
N PRO A 18 -15.53 -2.21 3.74
CA PRO A 18 -15.24 -3.10 4.86
C PRO A 18 -13.80 -3.63 4.85
N ASP A 19 -13.21 -3.69 3.66
CA ASP A 19 -11.82 -4.08 3.40
C ASP A 19 -11.08 -2.90 2.78
N GLU A 20 -9.75 -3.00 2.66
CA GLU A 20 -8.96 -1.99 1.94
C GLU A 20 -9.51 -1.72 0.54
N PHE A 21 -9.60 -0.44 0.19
CA PHE A 21 -10.02 -0.03 -1.13
C PHE A 21 -8.80 0.07 -2.05
N VAL A 22 -8.74 -0.79 -3.05
CA VAL A 22 -7.65 -0.84 -4.04
C VAL A 22 -8.15 -0.32 -5.39
N ASP A 23 -7.38 0.61 -5.96
CA ASP A 23 -7.65 1.23 -7.25
C ASP A 23 -6.41 1.13 -8.16
N ILE A 24 -6.52 0.42 -9.28
CA ILE A 24 -5.41 0.24 -10.23
C ILE A 24 -5.35 1.48 -11.12
N LEU A 25 -4.31 2.30 -10.92
CA LEU A 25 -4.12 3.56 -11.65
C LEU A 25 -3.51 3.33 -13.03
N SER A 26 -2.65 2.32 -13.16
CA SER A 26 -2.01 1.91 -14.41
C SER A 26 -1.43 0.52 -14.26
N GLU A 27 -1.57 -0.34 -15.27
CA GLU A 27 -1.03 -1.70 -15.24
C GLU A 27 -0.58 -2.14 -16.63
N ASN A 28 0.54 -2.86 -16.66
CA ASN A 28 0.98 -3.64 -17.80
C ASN A 28 1.70 -4.90 -17.30
N LYS A 29 2.30 -5.68 -18.22
CA LYS A 29 2.99 -6.94 -17.89
C LYS A 29 4.10 -6.79 -16.83
N ASN A 30 4.79 -5.66 -16.80
CA ASN A 30 5.97 -5.44 -15.97
C ASN A 30 5.65 -4.64 -14.71
N VAL A 31 4.76 -3.65 -14.81
CA VAL A 31 4.51 -2.67 -13.74
C VAL A 31 3.02 -2.55 -13.48
N ARG A 32 2.68 -2.51 -12.19
CA ARG A 32 1.36 -2.16 -11.66
C ARG A 32 1.53 -0.98 -10.71
N ILE A 33 0.76 0.07 -10.94
CA ILE A 33 0.67 1.23 -10.05
C ILE A 33 -0.75 1.24 -9.52
N GLU A 34 -0.87 1.13 -8.20
CA GLU A 34 -2.15 1.13 -7.52
C GLU A 34 -2.16 2.12 -6.36
N ARG A 35 -3.37 2.54 -6.01
CA ARG A 35 -3.67 3.28 -4.80
C ARG A 35 -4.41 2.36 -3.86
N ILE A 36 -3.94 2.31 -2.62
CA ILE A 36 -4.59 1.58 -1.53
C ILE A 36 -5.09 2.62 -0.52
N VAL A 37 -6.35 2.47 -0.07
CA VAL A 37 -6.91 3.27 1.02
C VAL A 37 -7.34 2.35 2.15
N SER A 38 -6.71 2.52 3.30
CA SER A 38 -6.98 1.78 4.53
C SER A 38 -7.65 2.69 5.56
N LYS A 39 -8.51 2.12 6.41
CA LYS A 39 -9.19 2.80 7.53
C LYS A 39 -9.12 1.94 8.78
N GLY A 40 -7.94 1.85 9.38
CA GLY A 40 -7.72 0.96 10.53
C GLY A 40 -7.51 -0.52 10.17
N HIS A 41 -7.40 -0.85 8.88
CA HIS A 41 -7.17 -2.22 8.44
C HIS A 41 -5.75 -2.68 8.80
N ALA A 42 -5.62 -4.00 8.97
CA ALA A 42 -4.38 -4.71 9.18
C ALA A 42 -4.44 -6.05 8.45
N SER A 43 -3.28 -6.64 8.18
CA SER A 43 -3.22 -7.99 7.65
C SER A 43 -3.86 -8.99 8.63
N PRO A 44 -4.60 -10.00 8.14
CA PRO A 44 -5.17 -11.04 9.00
C PRO A 44 -4.13 -11.72 9.90
N GLU A 45 -4.61 -12.35 10.98
CA GLU A 45 -3.75 -13.13 11.86
C GLU A 45 -3.00 -14.22 11.08
N ASN A 46 -1.71 -14.39 11.36
CA ASN A 46 -0.82 -15.36 10.71
C ASN A 46 -0.61 -15.18 9.20
N PHE A 47 -1.15 -14.11 8.59
CA PHE A 47 -0.95 -13.78 7.19
C PHE A 47 0.34 -12.97 6.98
N TRP A 48 1.08 -13.34 5.93
CA TRP A 48 2.28 -12.66 5.42
C TRP A 48 2.21 -12.58 3.90
N TYR A 49 2.45 -11.41 3.33
CA TYR A 49 2.68 -11.25 1.90
C TYR A 49 4.00 -11.92 1.52
N ASP A 50 4.01 -12.62 0.38
CA ASP A 50 5.18 -13.22 -0.27
C ASP A 50 4.94 -13.11 -1.77
N GLN A 51 5.49 -12.07 -2.38
CA GLN A 51 5.21 -11.70 -3.78
C GLN A 51 6.43 -11.99 -4.67
N ASP A 52 6.16 -12.41 -5.91
CA ASP A 52 7.19 -12.68 -6.93
C ASP A 52 7.86 -11.42 -7.49
N LYS A 53 7.26 -10.25 -7.24
CA LYS A 53 7.74 -8.95 -7.76
C LYS A 53 8.20 -8.06 -6.61
N ASP A 54 9.17 -7.21 -6.92
CA ASP A 54 9.52 -6.10 -6.06
C ASP A 54 8.35 -5.12 -5.93
N GLU A 55 8.17 -4.58 -4.73
CA GLU A 55 7.17 -3.59 -4.39
C GLU A 55 7.84 -2.28 -3.96
N PHE A 56 7.37 -1.16 -4.51
CA PHE A 56 7.67 0.17 -4.01
C PHE A 56 6.39 0.76 -3.42
N VAL A 57 6.38 0.97 -2.11
CA VAL A 57 5.24 1.52 -1.38
C VAL A 57 5.60 2.87 -0.78
N ILE A 58 4.71 3.84 -0.91
CA ILE A 58 4.85 5.17 -0.31
C ILE A 58 3.59 5.52 0.45
N LEU A 59 3.74 6.00 1.69
CA LEU A 59 2.61 6.47 2.47
C LEU A 59 2.34 7.93 2.15
N LEU A 60 1.17 8.24 1.58
CA LEU A 60 0.81 9.61 1.20
C LEU A 60 0.05 10.39 2.28
N LYS A 61 -0.70 9.68 3.14
CA LYS A 61 -1.52 10.28 4.20
C LYS A 61 -1.76 9.26 5.32
N GLY A 62 -1.88 9.76 6.55
CA GLY A 62 -2.11 8.92 7.73
C GLY A 62 -0.82 8.38 8.31
N SER A 63 -0.87 7.17 8.86
CA SER A 63 0.26 6.42 9.39
C SER A 63 0.02 4.93 9.25
N ALA A 64 1.11 4.16 9.12
CA ALA A 64 1.06 2.72 9.00
C ALA A 64 2.27 2.09 9.70
N ARG A 65 2.13 0.82 10.07
CA ARG A 65 3.26 0.01 10.55
C ARG A 65 3.29 -1.32 9.83
N LEU A 66 4.47 -1.66 9.34
CA LEU A 66 4.74 -2.93 8.69
C LEU A 66 5.69 -3.76 9.57
N ALA A 67 5.56 -5.07 9.50
CA ALA A 67 6.52 -6.01 10.07
C ALA A 67 7.08 -6.90 8.96
N PHE A 68 8.34 -7.30 9.12
CA PHE A 68 9.09 -8.14 8.19
C PHE A 68 9.50 -9.44 8.87
N LYS A 69 9.15 -10.57 8.25
CA LYS A 69 9.11 -11.89 8.94
C LYS A 69 10.50 -12.37 9.34
N ASP A 70 11.44 -12.30 8.41
CA ASP A 70 12.74 -12.95 8.55
C ASP A 70 13.78 -11.97 9.14
N GLU A 71 13.55 -10.68 8.98
CA GLU A 71 14.37 -9.59 9.49
C GLU A 71 14.07 -9.24 10.96
N GLN A 72 12.94 -9.71 11.50
CA GLN A 72 12.41 -9.32 12.83
C GLN A 72 12.32 -7.80 13.01
N GLU A 73 12.06 -7.09 11.91
CA GLU A 73 12.01 -5.63 11.88
C GLU A 73 10.56 -5.13 11.84
N ILE A 74 10.32 -4.05 12.57
CA ILE A 74 9.07 -3.30 12.56
C ILE A 74 9.37 -1.89 12.08
N VAL A 75 8.67 -1.46 11.03
CA VAL A 75 8.86 -0.15 10.42
C VAL A 75 7.57 0.66 10.55
N GLU A 76 7.68 1.89 11.06
CA GLU A 76 6.58 2.85 11.06
C GLU A 76 6.75 3.85 9.92
N LEU A 77 5.67 4.11 9.21
CA LEU A 77 5.62 5.05 8.09
C LEU A 77 4.78 6.27 8.45
N LYS A 78 5.30 7.44 8.10
CA LYS A 78 4.64 8.74 8.13
C LYS A 78 4.47 9.26 6.69
N PRO A 79 3.63 10.29 6.46
CA PRO A 79 3.42 10.82 5.12
C PRO A 79 4.74 11.26 4.46
N GLY A 80 5.02 10.71 3.28
CA GLY A 80 6.26 10.92 2.52
C GLY A 80 7.28 9.79 2.66
N ASP A 81 7.16 8.92 3.67
CA ASP A 81 8.03 7.76 3.83
C ASP A 81 7.69 6.70 2.77
N TYR A 82 8.73 6.04 2.26
CA TYR A 82 8.61 4.97 1.29
C TYR A 82 9.51 3.78 1.65
N LEU A 83 9.15 2.61 1.14
CA LEU A 83 9.94 1.39 1.22
C LEU A 83 10.05 0.75 -0.16
N HIS A 84 11.20 0.12 -0.41
CA HIS A 84 11.38 -0.83 -1.50
C HIS A 84 11.50 -2.22 -0.88
N ILE A 85 10.49 -3.04 -1.11
CA ILE A 85 10.40 -4.41 -0.61
C ILE A 85 10.76 -5.32 -1.78
N ARG A 86 11.84 -6.08 -1.66
CA ARG A 86 12.28 -7.00 -2.72
C ARG A 86 11.33 -8.19 -2.82
N ALA A 87 11.27 -8.81 -3.99
CA ALA A 87 10.57 -10.08 -4.18
C ALA A 87 10.93 -11.10 -3.08
N HIS A 88 9.92 -11.82 -2.61
CA HIS A 88 10.01 -12.82 -1.54
C HIS A 88 10.44 -12.32 -0.16
N VAL A 89 10.55 -11.00 0.06
CA VAL A 89 10.68 -10.44 1.42
C VAL A 89 9.30 -10.44 2.07
N LYS A 90 9.13 -11.36 3.03
CA LYS A 90 7.84 -11.56 3.69
C LYS A 90 7.51 -10.41 4.62
N HIS A 91 6.38 -9.78 4.40
CA HIS A 91 5.95 -8.64 5.19
C HIS A 91 4.45 -8.67 5.48
N ARG A 92 4.01 -7.88 6.45
CA ARG A 92 2.58 -7.70 6.77
C ARG A 92 2.33 -6.30 7.29
N VAL A 93 1.08 -5.86 7.18
CA VAL A 93 0.59 -4.61 7.77
C VAL A 93 0.11 -4.92 9.19
N GLU A 94 0.79 -4.37 10.19
CA GLU A 94 0.39 -4.52 11.60
C GLU A 94 -0.77 -3.60 11.97
N TRP A 95 -0.77 -2.36 11.45
CA TRP A 95 -1.88 -1.42 11.60
C TRP A 95 -1.80 -0.27 10.60
N THR A 96 -2.95 0.38 10.38
CA THR A 96 -3.09 1.65 9.66
C THR A 96 -3.95 2.63 10.46
N SER A 97 -3.77 3.94 10.27
CA SER A 97 -4.63 4.95 10.93
C SER A 97 -6.08 4.89 10.43
N THR A 98 -7.01 5.40 11.24
CA THR A 98 -8.45 5.52 10.89
C THR A 98 -8.78 6.84 10.19
#